data_AF-A0A968D2K0-F1
#
_entry.id   AF-A0A968D2K0-F1
#
_cell.length_a   1.000
_cell.length_b   1.000
_cell.length_c   1.000
_cell.angle_alpha   90.00
_cell.angle_beta   90.00
_cell.angle_gamma   90.00
#
_symmetry.space_group_name_H-M   'P 1'
#
loop_
_entity.id
_entity.type
_entity.pdbx_description
1 polymer ?
#
loop_
_entity_poly.entity_id
_entity_poly.type
_entity_poly.pdbx_seq_one_letter_code
_entity_poly.pdbx_strand_id
1 'polypeptide(L)'
;TRLTILNKERLEPQWLALALRQLWADSFFAANCNKWIGQAGFNTNMLATVDIPIPYPHTPSRSLVEQRRIVARIEELFDRLNEARRLRLVADEDVDRLLSAVLDEIFDRSNT
;
A
#
# COMPACT_ATOMS: atom_id res chain seq x y z
N THR A 1 -3.06 -14.03 10.92
CA THR A 1 -3.27 -15.22 10.07
C THR A 1 -2.43 -15.09 8.82
N ARG A 2 -1.57 -16.07 8.50
CA ARG A 2 -0.85 -16.10 7.21
C ARG A 2 -1.73 -16.80 6.18
N LEU A 3 -1.90 -16.22 5.00
CA LEU A 3 -2.59 -16.86 3.88
C LEU A 3 -1.56 -17.60 3.02
N THR A 4 -1.83 -18.87 2.72
CA THR A 4 -0.98 -19.70 1.87
C THR A 4 -1.74 -20.03 0.60
N ILE A 5 -1.14 -19.74 -0.55
CA ILE A 5 -1.70 -20.11 -1.85
C ILE A 5 -1.40 -21.58 -2.13
N LEU A 6 -2.47 -22.36 -2.33
CA LEU A 6 -2.37 -23.78 -2.68
C LEU A 6 -2.00 -23.98 -4.16
N ASN A 7 -2.52 -23.15 -5.07
CA ASN A 7 -2.23 -23.24 -6.50
C ASN A 7 -1.43 -22.04 -6.99
N LYS A 8 -0.09 -22.20 -7.01
CA LYS A 8 0.86 -21.17 -7.48
C LYS A 8 0.93 -21.05 -9.00
N GLU A 9 0.31 -21.96 -9.74
CA GLU A 9 0.28 -21.94 -11.21
C GLU A 9 -0.77 -20.97 -11.76
N ARG A 10 -1.70 -20.51 -10.90
CA ARG A 10 -2.80 -19.62 -11.28
C ARG A 10 -2.78 -18.28 -10.56
N LEU A 11 -2.14 -18.21 -9.40
CA LEU A 11 -2.16 -17.03 -8.55
C LEU A 11 -0.80 -16.75 -7.92
N GLU A 12 -0.28 -15.55 -8.17
CA GLU A 12 0.91 -15.04 -7.54
C GLU A 12 0.59 -14.48 -6.13
N PRO A 13 1.38 -14.78 -5.09
CA PRO A 13 1.11 -14.31 -3.72
C PRO A 13 0.98 -12.79 -3.56
N GLN A 14 1.87 -12.06 -4.22
CA GLN A 14 1.89 -10.60 -4.17
C GLN A 14 0.66 -10.01 -4.88
N TRP A 15 0.20 -10.65 -5.96
CA TRP A 15 -1.04 -10.25 -6.63
C TRP A 15 -2.24 -10.38 -5.70
N LEU A 16 -2.37 -11.50 -4.99
CA LEU A 16 -3.43 -11.70 -4.00
C LEU A 16 -3.37 -10.62 -2.91
N ALA A 17 -2.17 -10.28 -2.42
CA ALA A 17 -2.02 -9.23 -1.41
C ALA A 17 -2.47 -7.85 -1.93
N LEU A 18 -2.21 -7.52 -3.19
CA LEU A 18 -2.69 -6.29 -3.83
C LEU A 18 -4.21 -6.30 -4.01
N ALA A 19 -4.78 -7.41 -4.48
CA ALA A 19 -6.23 -7.54 -4.66
C ALA A 19 -6.99 -7.40 -3.33
N LEU A 20 -6.51 -8.06 -2.25
CA LEU A 20 -7.10 -7.92 -0.93
C LEU A 20 -6.98 -6.49 -0.39
N ARG A 21 -5.86 -5.82 -0.65
CA ARG A 21 -5.67 -4.42 -0.26
C ARG A 21 -6.63 -3.49 -1.00
N GLN A 22 -6.87 -3.75 -2.28
CA GLN A 22 -7.84 -2.98 -3.07
C GLN A 22 -9.25 -3.15 -2.52
N LEU A 23 -9.68 -4.38 -2.24
CA LEU A 23 -10.99 -4.66 -1.62
C LEU A 23 -11.13 -3.98 -0.26
N TRP A 24 -10.05 -3.91 0.52
CA TRP A 24 -10.03 -3.15 1.77
C TRP A 24 -10.22 -1.66 1.54
N ALA A 25 -9.50 -1.06 0.59
CA ALA A 25 -9.64 0.35 0.23
C ALA A 25 -11.06 0.69 -0.26
N ASP A 26 -11.69 -0.23 -0.98
CA ASP A 26 -13.07 -0.10 -1.47
C ASP A 26 -14.14 -0.37 -0.39
N SER A 27 -13.73 -0.51 0.87
CA SER A 27 -14.60 -0.80 2.01
C SER A 27 -15.39 -2.12 1.90
N PHE A 28 -15.00 -3.03 1.01
CA PHE A 28 -15.69 -4.29 0.78
C PHE A 28 -15.77 -5.13 2.06
N PHE A 29 -14.66 -5.28 2.79
CA PHE A 29 -14.66 -6.05 4.04
C PHE A 29 -15.49 -5.39 5.13
N ALA A 30 -15.50 -4.06 5.22
CA ALA A 30 -16.30 -3.33 6.19
C ALA A 30 -17.81 -3.49 5.91
N ALA A 31 -18.21 -3.47 4.63
CA ALA A 31 -19.58 -3.67 4.20
C ALA A 31 -20.08 -5.10 4.43
N ASN A 32 -19.19 -6.09 4.22
CA ASN A 32 -19.57 -7.51 4.21
C ASN A 32 -19.18 -8.27 5.49
N CYS A 33 -18.60 -7.63 6.50
CA CYS A 33 -18.21 -8.30 7.75
C CYS A 33 -19.42 -8.66 8.64
N ASN A 34 -19.27 -9.72 9.43
CA ASN A 34 -20.21 -10.02 10.51
C ASN A 34 -20.03 -8.98 11.62
N LYS A 35 -21.12 -8.31 11.97
CA LYS A 35 -21.16 -7.32 13.05
C LYS A 35 -21.71 -7.96 14.32
N TRP A 36 -20.84 -8.10 15.31
CA TRP A 36 -21.18 -8.47 16.68
C TRP A 36 -21.06 -7.23 17.57
N ILE A 37 -21.66 -7.26 18.77
CA ILE A 37 -21.53 -6.15 19.72
C ILE A 37 -20.05 -5.96 20.06
N GLY A 38 -19.46 -4.86 19.59
CA GLY A 38 -18.06 -4.51 19.81
C GLY A 38 -17.03 -5.21 18.92
N GLN A 39 -17.44 -6.05 17.96
CA GLN A 39 -16.50 -6.75 17.07
C GLN A 39 -17.02 -6.88 15.64
N ALA A 40 -16.21 -6.46 14.67
CA ALA A 40 -16.38 -6.79 13.26
C ALA A 40 -15.45 -7.95 12.89
N GLY A 41 -15.98 -9.00 12.28
CA GLY A 41 -15.21 -10.20 11.92
C GLY A 41 -15.45 -10.62 10.48
N PHE A 42 -14.38 -10.99 9.79
CA PHE A 42 -14.43 -11.57 8.44
C PHE A 42 -13.79 -12.96 8.49
N ASN A 43 -14.60 -14.01 8.38
CA ASN A 43 -14.15 -15.39 8.61
C ASN A 43 -13.60 -16.03 7.32
N THR A 44 -12.97 -17.20 7.45
CA THR A 44 -12.35 -17.91 6.32
C THR A 44 -13.36 -18.35 5.26
N ASN A 45 -14.59 -18.71 5.65
CA ASN A 45 -15.64 -19.10 4.71
C ASN A 45 -16.08 -17.92 3.85
N MET A 46 -16.22 -16.74 4.46
CA MET A 46 -16.50 -15.50 3.73
C MET A 46 -15.33 -15.10 2.84
N LEU A 47 -14.09 -15.36 3.29
CA LEU A 47 -12.89 -15.11 2.47
C LEU A 47 -12.83 -16.02 1.25
N ALA A 48 -13.27 -17.26 1.37
CA ALA A 48 -13.33 -18.19 0.25
C ALA A 48 -14.37 -17.80 -0.82
N THR A 49 -15.38 -16.99 -0.47
CA THR A 49 -16.39 -16.47 -1.41
C THR A 49 -16.00 -15.14 -2.06
N VAL A 50 -14.84 -14.57 -1.71
CA VAL A 50 -14.39 -13.31 -2.31
C VAL A 50 -13.87 -13.56 -3.72
N ASP A 51 -14.48 -12.90 -4.70
CA ASP A 51 -13.99 -12.91 -6.07
C ASP A 51 -12.71 -12.07 -6.19
N ILE A 52 -11.65 -12.71 -6.67
CA ILE A 52 -10.36 -12.05 -6.93
C ILE A 52 -10.23 -11.83 -8.44
N PRO A 53 -9.94 -10.60 -8.90
CA PRO A 53 -9.72 -10.35 -10.32
C PRO A 53 -8.44 -11.04 -10.79
N ILE A 54 -8.55 -11.89 -11.81
CA ILE A 54 -7.43 -12.62 -12.42
C ILE A 54 -7.27 -12.18 -13.87
N PRO A 55 -6.12 -11.62 -14.28
CA PRO A 55 -5.88 -11.25 -15.67
C PRO A 55 -5.75 -12.52 -16.51
N TYR A 56 -6.29 -12.54 -17.73
CA TYR A 56 -6.20 -13.69 -18.66
C TYR A 56 -6.60 -15.05 -18.02
N PRO A 57 -7.82 -15.17 -17.46
CA PRO A 57 -8.22 -16.33 -16.65
C PRO A 57 -8.20 -17.68 -17.40
N HIS A 58 -8.32 -17.63 -18.73
CA HIS A 58 -8.29 -18.81 -19.61
C HIS A 58 -6.87 -19.23 -20.03
N THR A 59 -5.84 -18.47 -19.66
CA THR A 59 -4.45 -18.74 -20.08
C THR A 59 -3.50 -18.57 -18.88
N PRO A 60 -3.31 -19.63 -18.05
CA PRO A 60 -2.57 -19.53 -16.78
C PRO A 60 -1.16 -18.96 -16.92
N SER A 61 -0.40 -19.40 -17.94
CA SER A 61 0.96 -18.93 -18.17
C SER A 61 1.02 -17.43 -18.44
N ARG A 62 0.10 -16.91 -19.27
CA ARG A 62 -0.02 -15.48 -19.56
C ARG A 62 -0.52 -14.71 -18.34
N SER A 63 -1.46 -15.28 -17.59
CA SER A 63 -1.97 -14.71 -16.35
C SER A 63 -0.85 -14.43 -15.35
N LEU A 64 -0.01 -15.42 -15.07
CA LEU A 64 1.09 -15.27 -14.10
C LEU A 64 2.11 -14.21 -14.54
N VAL A 65 2.48 -14.19 -15.82
CA VAL A 65 3.39 -13.17 -16.36
C VAL A 65 2.83 -11.77 -16.13
N GLU A 66 1.54 -11.58 -16.37
CA GLU A 66 0.88 -10.29 -16.20
C GLU A 66 0.67 -9.91 -14.74
N GLN A 67 0.31 -10.86 -13.88
CA GLN A 67 0.26 -10.65 -12.44
C GLN A 67 1.61 -10.15 -11.91
N ARG A 68 2.71 -10.83 -12.27
CA ARG A 68 4.08 -10.44 -11.87
C ARG A 68 4.49 -9.09 -12.43
N ARG A 69 4.18 -8.82 -13.71
CA ARG A 69 4.49 -7.54 -14.35
C ARG A 69 3.80 -6.38 -13.64
N ILE A 70 2.52 -6.55 -13.31
CA ILE A 70 1.75 -5.51 -12.61
C ILE A 70 2.25 -5.34 -11.18
N VAL A 71 2.50 -6.44 -10.45
CA VAL A 71 3.08 -6.41 -9.10
C VAL A 71 4.39 -5.61 -9.11
N ALA A 72 5.33 -5.97 -9.97
CA ALA A 72 6.63 -5.31 -10.06
C ALA A 72 6.49 -3.82 -10.36
N ARG A 73 5.58 -3.45 -11.26
CA ARG A 73 5.31 -2.04 -11.58
C ARG A 73 4.76 -1.27 -10.39
N ILE A 74 3.86 -1.88 -9.61
CA ILE A 74 3.27 -1.26 -8.43
C ILE A 74 4.33 -1.09 -7.33
N GLU A 75 5.16 -2.10 -7.10
CA GLU A 75 6.26 -2.05 -6.13
C GLU A 75 7.25 -0.92 -6.48
N GLU A 76 7.67 -0.82 -7.75
CA GLU A 76 8.53 0.27 -8.23
C GLU A 76 7.91 1.66 -7.96
N LEU A 77 6.60 1.82 -8.15
CA LEU A 77 5.92 3.09 -7.89
C LEU A 77 5.85 3.40 -6.40
N PHE A 78 5.65 2.39 -5.54
CA PHE A 78 5.69 2.57 -4.09
C PHE A 78 7.08 2.97 -3.60
N ASP A 79 8.13 2.37 -4.15
CA ASP A 79 9.52 2.72 -3.80
C ASP A 79 9.83 4.17 -4.16
N ARG A 80 9.45 4.59 -5.38
CA ARG A 80 9.58 5.99 -5.80
C ARG A 80 8.79 6.95 -4.91
N LEU A 81 7.57 6.58 -4.51
CA LEU A 81 6.74 7.39 -3.62
C LEU A 81 7.37 7.50 -2.23
N ASN A 82 7.91 6.42 -1.69
CA ASN A 82 8.56 6.42 -0.39
C ASN A 82 9.81 7.30 -0.40
N GLU A 83 10.62 7.23 -1.45
CA GLU A 83 11.80 8.08 -1.58
C GLU A 83 11.44 9.56 -1.73
N ALA A 84 10.42 9.88 -2.53
CA ALA A 84 9.93 11.25 -2.65
C ALA A 84 9.44 11.82 -1.31
N ARG A 85 8.75 11.00 -0.49
CA ARG A 85 8.32 11.40 0.87
C ARG A 85 9.51 11.63 1.78
N ARG A 86 10.53 10.76 1.74
CA ARG A 86 11.76 10.90 2.53
C ARG A 86 12.50 12.19 2.20
N LEU A 87 12.69 12.47 0.90
CA LEU A 87 13.33 13.71 0.44
C LEU A 87 12.56 14.95 0.88
N ARG A 88 11.22 14.90 0.86
CA ARG A 88 10.40 16.01 1.34
C ARG A 88 10.59 16.28 2.83
N LEU A 89 10.63 15.23 3.67
CA LEU A 89 10.86 15.40 5.10
C LEU A 89 12.20 16.07 5.40
N VAL A 90 13.26 15.65 4.70
CA VAL A 90 14.59 16.28 4.84
C VAL A 90 14.56 17.75 4.39
N ALA A 91 13.89 18.06 3.29
CA ALA A 91 13.77 19.43 2.81
C ALA A 91 13.00 20.32 3.80
N ASP A 92 11.94 19.80 4.42
CA ASP A 92 11.17 20.53 5.43
C ASP A 92 12.05 20.83 6.68
N GLU A 93 12.87 19.87 7.14
CA GLU A 93 13.84 20.09 8.24
C GLU A 93 14.92 21.14 7.89
N ASP A 94 15.42 21.13 6.65
CA ASP A 94 16.39 22.10 6.18
C ASP A 94 15.78 23.52 6.09
N VAL A 95 14.51 23.63 5.70
CA VAL A 95 13.78 24.91 5.70
C VAL A 95 13.67 25.47 7.11
N ASP A 96 13.31 24.65 8.09
CA ASP A 96 13.21 25.08 9.50
C ASP A 96 14.57 25.57 10.02
N ARG A 97 15.66 24.84 9.72
CA ARG A 97 17.01 25.25 10.10
C ARG A 97 17.41 26.58 9.46
N LEU A 98 17.14 26.76 8.17
CA LEU A 98 17.45 28.01 7.47
C LEU A 98 16.65 29.18 8.04
N LEU A 99 15.38 28.98 8.35
CA LEU A 99 14.55 30.00 8.98
C LEU A 99 15.11 30.42 10.33
N SER A 100 15.48 29.46 11.20
CA SER A 100 16.11 29.76 12.49
C SER A 100 17.40 30.57 12.32
N ALA A 101 18.29 30.17 11.41
CA ALA A 101 19.55 30.88 11.18
C ALA A 101 19.34 32.34 10.70
N VAL A 102 18.36 32.57 9.82
CA VAL A 102 18.03 33.92 9.32
C VAL A 102 17.42 34.78 10.44
N LEU A 103 16.55 34.20 11.29
CA LEU A 103 15.98 34.91 12.42
C LEU A 103 17.09 35.31 13.41
N ASP A 104 17.98 34.40 13.76
CA ASP A 104 19.11 34.66 14.67
C ASP A 104 19.98 35.81 14.13
N GLU A 105 20.33 35.78 12.82
CA GLU A 105 21.13 36.85 12.20
C GLU A 105 20.45 38.23 12.27
N ILE A 106 19.14 38.30 11.98
CA ILE A 106 18.40 39.57 12.00
C ILE A 106 18.27 40.11 13.43
N PHE A 107 17.95 39.25 14.39
CA PHE A 107 17.77 39.67 15.77
C PHE A 107 19.10 40.05 16.44
N ASP A 108 20.20 39.35 16.16
CA ASP A 108 21.52 39.71 16.67
C ASP A 108 22.00 41.08 16.14
N ARG A 109 21.74 41.37 14.85
CA ARG A 109 22.06 42.68 14.25
C ARG A 109 21.23 43.84 14.80
N SER A 110 20.05 43.57 15.36
CA SER A 110 19.17 44.60 15.95
C SER A 110 19.52 44.95 17.40
N ASN A 111 20.34 44.12 18.06
CA ASN A 111 20.75 44.26 19.46
C ASN A 111 22.12 44.96 19.63
N THR A 112 22.68 45.51 18.53
CA THR A 112 23.91 46.31 18.49
C THR A 112 23.61 47.70 17.94
#